data_AF-A0A0R1U905-F1
#
_entry.id   AF-A0A0R1U905-F1
#
_cell.length_a   1.000
_cell.length_b   1.000
_cell.length_c   1.000
_cell.angle_alpha   90.00
_cell.angle_beta   90.00
_cell.angle_gamma   90.00
#
_symmetry.space_group_name_H-M   'P 1'
#
loop_
_entity.id
_entity.type
_entity.pdbx_description
1 polymer ?
#
loop_
_entity_poly.entity_id
_entity_poly.type
_entity_poly.pdbx_seq_one_letter_code
_entity_poly.pdbx_strand_id
1 'polypeptide(L)'
;MSQEKARYIKPQSAVEAMELIQKLFNQYRNAPLTQELLTYHLNLLTRLQTDIKTAAEQAGDPKLLTGLQTMTAAMQSWSGIRFSGRPFPGKLRHFKLDTDSHPHFKTQVHKIKGTASHRSKRH
;
A
#
# COMPACT_ATOMS: atom_id res chain seq x y z
N MET A 1 -11.31 -28.85 -26.42
CA MET A 1 -12.03 -27.56 -26.44
C MET A 1 -12.51 -27.30 -25.01
N SER A 2 -11.62 -26.95 -24.08
CA SER A 2 -11.09 -25.59 -23.85
C SER A 2 -12.18 -24.61 -23.38
N GLN A 3 -12.52 -24.71 -22.10
CA GLN A 3 -12.94 -23.55 -21.32
C GLN A 3 -12.01 -23.49 -20.11
N GLU A 4 -10.79 -23.01 -20.35
CA GLU A 4 -10.01 -22.40 -19.28
C GLU A 4 -10.87 -21.27 -18.73
N LYS A 5 -11.56 -21.57 -17.64
CA LYS A 5 -12.20 -20.58 -16.78
C LYS A 5 -11.09 -19.65 -16.32
N ALA A 6 -10.79 -18.65 -17.14
CA ALA A 6 -10.34 -17.36 -16.68
C ALA A 6 -11.40 -16.94 -15.65
N ARG A 7 -11.16 -17.30 -14.39
CA ARG A 7 -11.91 -16.80 -13.25
C ARG A 7 -11.60 -15.32 -13.20
N TYR A 8 -12.30 -14.57 -14.04
CA TYR A 8 -12.44 -13.14 -13.90
C TYR A 8 -13.20 -13.01 -12.59
N ILE A 9 -12.45 -12.91 -11.48
CA ILE A 9 -13.03 -12.56 -10.19
C ILE A 9 -13.58 -11.16 -10.41
N LYS A 10 -14.87 -11.07 -10.74
CA LYS A 10 -15.61 -9.83 -10.61
C LYS A 10 -15.57 -9.53 -9.11
N PRO A 11 -14.96 -8.43 -8.68
CA PRO A 11 -14.97 -8.09 -7.26
C PRO A 11 -16.44 -7.99 -6.85
N GLN A 12 -16.82 -8.76 -5.83
CA GLN A 12 -18.22 -8.82 -5.40
C GLN A 12 -18.63 -7.50 -4.72
N SER A 13 -17.63 -6.73 -4.27
CA SER A 13 -17.77 -5.41 -3.65
C SER A 13 -16.67 -4.44 -4.11
N ALA A 14 -16.97 -3.14 -4.12
CA ALA A 14 -16.00 -2.10 -4.44
C ALA A 14 -14.77 -2.13 -3.50
N VAL A 15 -14.96 -2.55 -2.25
CA VAL A 15 -13.89 -2.71 -1.24
C VAL A 15 -12.87 -3.74 -1.70
N GLU A 16 -13.30 -4.94 -2.08
CA GLU A 16 -12.41 -6.01 -2.54
C GLU A 16 -11.61 -5.59 -3.77
N ALA A 17 -12.26 -4.88 -4.71
CA ALA A 17 -11.60 -4.34 -5.89
C ALA A 17 -10.46 -3.40 -5.48
N MET A 18 -10.74 -2.49 -4.56
CA MET A 18 -9.75 -1.53 -4.06
C MET A 18 -8.62 -2.23 -3.29
N GLU A 19 -8.91 -3.26 -2.50
CA GLU A 19 -7.89 -4.03 -1.78
C GLU A 19 -6.96 -4.79 -2.72
N LEU A 20 -7.52 -5.38 -3.78
CA LEU A 20 -6.75 -6.06 -4.81
C LEU A 20 -5.83 -5.08 -5.54
N ILE A 21 -6.34 -3.90 -5.92
CA ILE A 21 -5.52 -2.85 -6.54
C ILE A 21 -4.43 -2.36 -5.58
N GLN A 22 -4.75 -2.16 -4.29
CA GLN A 22 -3.77 -1.80 -3.27
C GLN A 22 -2.63 -2.82 -3.20
N LYS A 23 -2.95 -4.12 -3.15
CA LYS A 23 -1.94 -5.19 -3.11
C LYS A 23 -1.05 -5.17 -4.36
N LEU A 24 -1.66 -5.09 -5.55
CA LEU A 24 -0.93 -5.03 -6.81
C LEU A 24 -0.01 -3.81 -6.87
N PHE A 25 -0.53 -2.63 -6.57
CA PHE A 25 0.27 -1.40 -6.52
C PHE A 25 1.47 -1.53 -5.59
N ASN A 26 1.26 -2.08 -4.40
CA ASN A 26 2.34 -2.29 -3.44
C ASN A 26 3.41 -3.29 -3.89
N GLN A 27 3.06 -4.25 -4.75
CA GLN A 27 4.04 -5.20 -5.32
C GLN A 27 4.97 -4.50 -6.31
N TYR A 28 4.42 -3.69 -7.22
CA TYR A 28 5.21 -3.11 -8.32
C TYR A 28 5.70 -1.68 -8.08
N ARG A 29 5.30 -1.00 -6.99
CA ARG A 29 5.65 0.42 -6.75
C ARG A 29 7.15 0.74 -6.87
N ASN A 30 8.02 -0.24 -6.57
CA ASN A 30 9.48 -0.13 -6.63
C ASN A 30 10.10 -0.86 -7.84
N ALA A 31 9.30 -1.52 -8.67
CA ALA A 31 9.76 -2.20 -9.87
C ALA A 31 10.28 -1.19 -10.91
N PRO A 32 11.18 -1.57 -11.82
CA PRO A 32 11.65 -0.69 -12.89
C PRO A 32 10.47 -0.18 -13.74
N LEU A 33 10.53 1.08 -14.17
CA LEU A 33 9.48 1.69 -14.99
C LEU A 33 9.60 1.15 -16.43
N THR A 34 8.80 0.14 -16.76
CA THR A 34 8.69 -0.41 -18.11
C THR A 34 7.39 0.03 -18.77
N GLN A 35 7.34 0.02 -20.11
CA GLN A 35 6.12 0.37 -20.86
C GLN A 35 4.94 -0.54 -20.51
N GLU A 36 5.20 -1.84 -20.33
CA GLU A 36 4.20 -2.82 -19.93
C GLU A 36 3.63 -2.50 -18.54
N LEU A 37 4.52 -2.18 -17.59
CA LEU A 37 4.12 -1.80 -16.23
C LEU A 37 3.28 -0.52 -16.23
N LEU A 38 3.67 0.47 -17.04
CA LEU A 38 2.91 1.71 -17.18
C LEU A 38 1.53 1.46 -17.77
N THR A 39 1.44 0.64 -18.81
CA THR A 39 0.16 0.27 -19.45
C THR A 39 -0.73 -0.46 -18.45
N TYR A 40 -0.17 -1.40 -17.70
CA TYR A 40 -0.86 -2.10 -16.63
C TYR A 40 -1.36 -1.14 -15.55
N HIS A 41 -0.53 -0.20 -15.12
CA HIS A 41 -0.90 0.82 -14.13
C HIS A 41 -2.05 1.72 -14.62
N LEU A 42 -2.00 2.18 -15.88
CA LEU A 42 -3.07 2.98 -16.48
C LEU A 42 -4.39 2.19 -16.54
N ASN A 43 -4.35 0.90 -16.86
CA ASN A 43 -5.55 0.05 -16.83
C ASN A 43 -6.16 -0.06 -15.43
N LEU A 44 -5.34 -0.10 -14.37
CA LEU A 44 -5.83 -0.10 -12.99
C LEU A 44 -6.47 1.25 -12.62
N LEU A 45 -5.89 2.38 -13.05
CA LEU A 45 -6.47 3.71 -12.86
C LEU A 45 -7.82 3.85 -13.55
N THR A 46 -7.94 3.38 -14.80
CA THR A 46 -9.21 3.42 -15.53
C THR A 46 -10.29 2.63 -14.79
N ARG A 47 -9.99 1.42 -14.32
CA ARG A 47 -10.93 0.60 -13.53
C ARG A 47 -11.39 1.28 -12.24
N LEU A 48 -10.49 2.02 -11.59
CA LEU A 48 -10.84 2.81 -10.40
C LEU A 48 -11.84 3.91 -10.73
N GLN A 49 -11.67 4.57 -11.86
CA GLN A 49 -12.49 5.70 -12.27
C GLN A 49 -13.82 5.30 -12.91
N THR A 50 -13.94 4.07 -13.46
CA THR A 50 -15.16 3.57 -14.10
C THR A 50 -15.94 2.63 -13.18
N ASP A 51 -15.54 1.37 -13.10
CA ASP A 51 -16.34 0.28 -12.56
C ASP A 51 -16.41 0.37 -11.04
N ILE A 52 -15.26 0.62 -10.41
CA ILE A 52 -15.13 0.69 -8.96
C ILE A 52 -15.78 1.98 -8.43
N LYS A 53 -15.67 3.09 -9.15
CA LYS A 53 -16.37 4.34 -8.81
C LYS A 53 -17.88 4.15 -8.83
N THR A 54 -18.41 3.54 -9.88
CA THR A 54 -19.85 3.26 -9.99
C THR A 54 -20.32 2.34 -8.86
N ALA A 55 -19.57 1.28 -8.56
CA ALA A 55 -19.88 0.38 -7.45
C ALA A 55 -19.77 1.07 -6.08
N ALA A 56 -18.84 2.01 -5.91
CA ALA A 56 -18.67 2.80 -4.70
C ALA A 56 -19.86 3.75 -4.45
N GLU A 57 -20.35 4.40 -5.51
CA GLU A 57 -21.52 5.28 -5.46
C GLU A 57 -22.79 4.47 -5.12
N GLN A 58 -22.96 3.28 -5.72
CA GLN A 58 -24.07 2.38 -5.42
C GLN A 58 -24.04 1.85 -3.97
N ALA A 59 -22.85 1.65 -3.41
CA ALA A 59 -22.69 1.21 -2.02
C ALA A 59 -23.07 2.30 -1.00
N GLY A 60 -23.09 3.58 -1.40
CA GLY A 60 -23.50 4.70 -0.54
C GLY A 60 -22.58 4.97 0.65
N ASP A 61 -21.37 4.40 0.71
CA ASP A 61 -20.42 4.59 1.81
C ASP A 61 -19.44 5.75 1.51
N PRO A 62 -19.52 6.87 2.24
CA PRO A 62 -18.63 8.01 2.03
C PRO A 62 -17.15 7.69 2.34
N LYS A 63 -16.87 6.72 3.22
CA LYS A 63 -15.49 6.31 3.52
C LYS A 63 -14.85 5.63 2.32
N LEU A 64 -15.64 4.85 1.59
CA LEU A 64 -15.18 4.12 0.41
C LEU A 64 -14.88 5.08 -0.74
N LEU A 65 -15.76 6.06 -0.98
CA LEU A 65 -15.51 7.14 -1.96
C LEU A 65 -14.26 7.95 -1.61
N THR A 66 -14.09 8.30 -0.33
CA THR A 66 -12.88 9.00 0.14
C THR A 66 -11.62 8.16 -0.10
N GLY A 67 -11.68 6.86 0.22
CA GLY A 67 -10.58 5.93 -0.01
C GLY A 67 -10.23 5.80 -1.50
N LEU A 68 -11.24 5.79 -2.37
CA LEU A 68 -11.06 5.74 -3.82
C LEU A 68 -10.33 6.97 -4.31
N GLN A 69 -10.76 8.17 -3.89
CA GLN A 69 -10.12 9.43 -4.23
C GLN A 69 -8.66 9.47 -3.76
N THR A 70 -8.39 9.09 -2.51
CA THR A 70 -7.02 9.07 -1.97
C THR A 70 -6.13 8.08 -2.70
N MET A 71 -6.67 6.91 -3.07
CA MET A 71 -5.93 5.90 -3.81
C MET A 71 -5.64 6.35 -5.25
N THR A 72 -6.62 6.93 -5.94
CA THR A 72 -6.42 7.51 -7.28
C THR A 72 -5.35 8.59 -7.26
N ALA A 73 -5.40 9.53 -6.29
CA ALA A 73 -4.41 10.59 -6.15
C ALA A 73 -3.00 10.03 -5.88
N ALA A 74 -2.89 9.02 -5.01
CA ALA A 74 -1.62 8.37 -4.72
C ALA A 74 -1.03 7.66 -5.96
N MET A 75 -1.86 6.93 -6.71
CA MET A 75 -1.43 6.27 -7.96
C MET A 75 -1.02 7.27 -9.03
N GLN A 76 -1.72 8.41 -9.17
CA GLN A 76 -1.31 9.50 -10.05
C GLN A 76 0.01 10.14 -9.63
N SER A 77 0.21 10.35 -8.32
CA SER A 77 1.48 10.88 -7.81
C SER A 77 2.65 9.93 -8.07
N TRP A 78 2.40 8.60 -8.02
CA TRP A 78 3.41 7.58 -8.29
C TRP A 78 3.98 7.73 -9.70
N SER A 79 3.13 7.82 -10.73
CA SER A 79 3.62 7.95 -12.10
C SER A 79 4.47 9.21 -12.28
N GLY A 80 4.00 10.36 -11.76
CA GLY A 80 4.76 11.62 -11.78
C GLY A 80 6.13 11.51 -11.08
N ILE A 81 6.18 10.91 -9.89
CA ILE A 81 7.43 10.70 -9.13
C ILE A 81 8.38 9.77 -9.90
N ARG A 82 7.87 8.67 -10.47
CA ARG A 82 8.68 7.72 -11.23
C ARG A 82 9.21 8.34 -12.54
N PHE A 83 8.42 9.15 -13.24
CA PHE A 83 8.89 9.92 -14.40
C PHE A 83 9.97 10.94 -14.04
N SER A 84 9.93 11.50 -12.82
CA SER A 84 11.01 12.38 -12.32
C SER A 84 12.31 11.65 -11.95
N GLY A 85 12.36 10.31 -12.12
CA GLY A 85 13.51 9.49 -11.77
C GLY A 85 13.68 9.25 -10.26
N ARG A 86 12.70 9.64 -9.43
CA ARG A 86 12.76 9.49 -7.98
C ARG A 86 12.09 8.19 -7.53
N PRO A 87 12.58 7.54 -6.45
CA PRO A 87 11.88 6.42 -5.84
C PRO A 87 10.58 6.89 -5.20
N PHE A 88 9.56 6.02 -5.18
CA PHE A 88 8.28 6.33 -4.57
C PHE A 88 8.39 6.30 -3.03
N PRO A 89 7.95 7.34 -2.30
CA PRO A 89 8.28 7.55 -0.89
C PRO A 89 7.51 6.68 0.11
N GLY A 90 6.56 5.86 -0.34
CA GLY A 90 5.66 5.13 0.55
C GLY A 90 4.99 3.93 -0.08
N LYS A 91 4.01 3.36 0.61
CA LYS A 91 3.13 2.28 0.14
C LYS A 91 1.69 2.65 0.40
N LEU A 92 0.74 2.00 -0.25
CA LEU A 92 -0.67 2.18 0.07
C LEU A 92 -1.07 1.29 1.25
N ARG A 93 -1.74 1.86 2.24
CA ARG A 93 -2.34 1.15 3.37
C ARG A 93 -3.72 1.72 3.65
N HIS A 94 -4.74 0.85 3.74
CA HIS A 94 -6.14 1.26 3.92
C HIS A 94 -6.57 2.34 2.90
N PHE A 95 -6.19 2.16 1.63
CA PHE A 95 -6.47 3.07 0.50
C PHE A 95 -5.82 4.47 0.61
N LYS A 96 -4.90 4.66 1.56
CA LYS A 96 -4.17 5.92 1.77
C LYS A 96 -2.68 5.72 1.55
N LEU A 97 -2.01 6.78 1.12
CA LEU A 97 -0.56 6.79 1.01
C LEU A 97 0.06 6.83 2.40
N ASP A 98 0.80 5.78 2.74
CA ASP A 98 1.60 5.66 3.94
C ASP A 98 3.05 5.92 3.56
N THR A 99 3.47 7.18 3.73
CA THR A 99 4.89 7.56 3.69
C THR A 99 5.47 7.21 5.06
N ASP A 100 6.32 6.20 5.11
CA ASP A 100 6.95 5.68 6.33
C ASP A 100 7.88 6.76 6.93
N SER A 101 7.28 7.77 7.56
CA SER A 101 7.95 8.94 8.15
C SER A 101 8.18 8.74 9.65
N HIS A 102 7.87 7.57 10.19
CA HIS A 102 8.13 7.24 11.58
C HIS A 102 9.45 6.46 11.65
N PRO A 103 10.59 7.10 11.96
CA PRO A 103 11.80 6.36 12.30
C PRO A 103 11.47 5.43 13.47
N HIS A 104 11.39 4.13 13.20
CA HIS A 104 11.19 3.13 14.23
C HIS A 104 12.51 2.94 14.98
N PHE A 105 12.78 3.83 15.95
CA PHE A 105 13.92 3.69 16.84
C PHE A 105 13.73 2.44 17.70
N LYS A 106 14.47 1.36 17.38
CA LYS A 106 14.58 0.21 18.28
C LYS A 106 15.43 0.63 19.47
N THR A 107 14.80 1.00 20.57
CA THR A 107 15.49 1.19 21.84
C THR A 107 15.88 -0.19 22.37
N GLN A 108 17.09 -0.67 22.06
CA GLN A 108 17.64 -1.83 22.78
C GLN A 108 17.98 -1.38 24.21
N VAL A 109 17.07 -1.65 25.14
CA VAL A 109 17.35 -1.49 26.56
C VAL A 109 18.32 -2.59 26.97
N HIS A 110 19.62 -2.33 26.88
CA HIS A 110 20.61 -3.17 27.53
C HIS A 110 20.42 -3.02 29.04
N LYS A 111 19.78 -4.02 29.67
CA LYS A 111 19.78 -4.15 31.13
C LYS A 111 21.21 -4.45 31.57
N ILE A 112 21.96 -3.41 31.91
CA ILE A 112 23.23 -3.55 32.62
C ILE A 112 22.89 -4.11 34.01
N LYS A 113 22.98 -5.44 34.17
CA LYS A 113 23.03 -6.05 35.49
C LYS A 113 24.36 -5.63 36.10
N GLY A 114 24.35 -4.51 36.83
CA GLY A 114 25.46 -4.10 37.68
C GLY A 114 25.65 -5.15 38.77
N THR A 115 26.62 -6.03 38.55
CA THR A 115 27.20 -6.91 39.55
C THR A 115 27.94 -6.06 40.58
N ALA A 116 27.25 -5.63 41.64
CA ALA A 116 27.89 -5.07 42.82
C ALA A 116 28.27 -6.21 43.77
N SER A 117 29.39 -6.86 43.46
CA SER A 117 30.14 -7.66 44.43
C SER A 117 30.96 -6.70 45.28
N HIS A 118 30.56 -6.43 46.53
CA HIS A 118 31.53 -6.02 47.55
C HIS A 118 31.25 -6.68 48.89
N ARG A 119 32.23 -7.49 49.26
CA ARG A 119 32.45 -8.25 50.48
C ARG A 119 33.11 -7.33 51.51
N SER A 120 32.61 -7.30 52.75
CA SER A 120 33.48 -7.29 53.93
C SER A 120 32.69 -7.52 55.23
N LYS A 121 33.21 -8.49 56.01
CA LYS A 121 32.82 -8.89 57.37
C LYS A 121 33.24 -7.85 58.42
N ARG A 122 32.53 -7.85 59.57
CA ARG A 122 32.97 -7.83 61.00
C ARG A 122 31.91 -7.07 61.81
N HIS A 123 31.61 -7.36 63.08
CA HIS A 123 31.77 -8.50 63.99
C HIS A 123 30.79 -8.19 65.15
#